data_AF-A0AAD9NYP0-F1
#
_entry.id   AF-A0AAD9NYP0-F1
#
_cell.length_a   1.000
_cell.length_b   1.000
_cell.length_c   1.000
_cell.angle_alpha   90.00
_cell.angle_beta   90.00
_cell.angle_gamma   90.00
#
_symmetry.space_group_name_H-M   'P 1'
#
loop_
_entity.id
_entity.type
_entity.pdbx_description
1 polymer ?
#
loop_
_entity_poly.entity_id
_entity_poly.type
_entity_poly.pdbx_seq_one_letter_code
_entity_poly.pdbx_strand_id
1 'polypeptide(L)'
;MGRQCRRLLFRVIIGIPIVWFSVVGFMVVMSGGGIPSPHAYPRNMHQQTGPAAQGQPVIERPNFDQLRFQQRMQEDARLEIARLDAKRRIQKEMVVSITTRTPAMHIEQDKEPSVDRAPPDAPGEQGRAVSIDKEKLSAAERAKFEEGWNHNAFNEYASNMISLHRSLPDVRDVECLDIKYHTVLPDTSVIVVFHNEAWSVLLRTVYSVLDRTPAKLLKEIILVDDASTFDHLHKRLDDYVAIKFKKVKVVRAPQREGLIRARLLGASVATGDVLTFLDSHCEATKGWLEPLLDRIAQNWSNVVTPVIDVIEDGTFKFLYGSAKTTSVGGFDWNLQFNWHGIPEEERLRRETPVSPIRSPTMAGGLFSIDRKYFNHIGTYDRGMEIWGGENLEMSFRVWMCGGTLEIIPCSHVGHIFRKRSPYSWKSGVNVVKKNSVRLAEVWLDDYKKYYYERYNNNLGEYGDVSERKALRKRLQCKTFDWYIKNIYPSLFIPGEAMASGEIQNEVEAQCLDSPVDKNAHNKPVKLWPCHKQGGNQYWMLSKEGEIRRDEACMDFAGQFLMIYPCHGMKGNQHWEYTKSNELRHYHSGLCIELTKDQKIKMKTCDGSTRQKWLWHRQIPDSEKKKRAGGAR
;
A
#
# COMPACT_ATOMS: atom_id res chain seq x y z
N MET A 1 -0.19 -21.68 62.73
CA MET A 1 0.76 -22.80 62.95
C MET A 1 1.15 -23.36 61.58
N GLY A 2 2.38 -23.56 61.12
CA GLY A 2 3.74 -23.32 61.59
C GLY A 2 4.70 -23.99 60.59
N ARG A 3 5.63 -23.21 60.02
CA ARG A 3 7.09 -23.48 59.84
C ARG A 3 7.53 -24.89 59.33
N GLN A 4 8.14 -24.95 58.14
CA GLN A 4 9.61 -25.02 57.86
C GLN A 4 10.28 -26.40 58.05
N CYS A 5 10.96 -26.91 56.99
CA CYS A 5 12.39 -27.34 56.91
C CYS A 5 12.63 -28.26 55.69
N ARG A 6 13.54 -27.92 54.74
CA ARG A 6 14.98 -28.33 54.61
C ARG A 6 15.14 -29.84 54.29
N ARG A 7 15.96 -30.38 53.37
CA ARG A 7 17.19 -30.08 52.58
C ARG A 7 17.26 -31.22 51.48
N LEU A 8 18.01 -31.21 50.37
CA LEU A 8 19.47 -31.43 50.25
C LEU A 8 19.87 -31.55 48.75
N LEU A 9 21.15 -31.24 48.47
CA LEU A 9 21.88 -31.23 47.20
C LEU A 9 21.99 -32.56 46.43
N PHE A 10 22.19 -32.47 45.11
CA PHE A 10 23.20 -33.26 44.37
C PHE A 10 23.89 -32.42 43.27
N ARG A 11 25.22 -32.47 43.23
CA ARG A 11 26.12 -31.94 42.18
C ARG A 11 26.52 -33.09 41.25
N VAL A 12 26.57 -32.87 39.92
CA VAL A 12 27.60 -33.42 39.01
C VAL A 12 27.79 -32.43 37.84
N ILE A 13 29.04 -32.12 37.51
CA ILE A 13 29.50 -31.29 36.38
C ILE A 13 30.29 -32.19 35.42
N ILE A 14 30.35 -31.79 34.13
CA ILE A 14 31.44 -31.93 33.12
C ILE A 14 31.19 -32.94 31.99
N GLY A 15 31.27 -32.43 30.75
CA GLY A 15 31.72 -33.20 29.60
C GLY A 15 31.27 -32.69 28.21
N ILE A 16 31.80 -31.57 27.71
CA ILE A 16 31.79 -31.22 26.28
C ILE A 16 33.23 -30.92 25.84
N PRO A 17 33.77 -31.54 24.78
CA PRO A 17 35.09 -31.21 24.27
C PRO A 17 35.05 -30.12 23.18
N ILE A 18 36.00 -29.19 23.31
CA ILE A 18 36.53 -28.20 22.35
C ILE A 18 37.54 -28.98 21.46
N VAL A 19 37.86 -28.69 20.18
CA VAL A 19 38.76 -27.67 19.57
C VAL A 19 38.88 -28.06 18.06
N TRP A 20 38.84 -27.18 17.04
CA TRP A 20 39.94 -26.38 16.41
C TRP A 20 39.33 -25.48 15.29
N PHE A 21 39.45 -24.14 15.26
CA PHE A 21 40.56 -23.24 14.79
C PHE A 21 41.11 -23.59 13.39
N SER A 22 41.44 -22.72 12.43
CA SER A 22 41.29 -21.28 12.11
C SER A 22 41.95 -21.06 10.72
N VAL A 23 41.72 -19.93 10.06
CA VAL A 23 42.74 -19.05 9.40
C VAL A 23 42.08 -18.14 8.34
N VAL A 24 42.26 -16.84 8.52
CA VAL A 24 42.07 -15.75 7.55
C VAL A 24 43.39 -14.99 7.45
N GLY A 25 43.81 -14.67 6.21
CA GLY A 25 44.65 -13.49 5.90
C GLY A 25 46.01 -13.77 5.23
N PHE A 26 46.14 -13.47 3.92
CA PHE A 26 46.96 -12.38 3.34
C PHE A 26 47.26 -12.59 1.84
N MET A 27 46.80 -11.69 0.96
CA MET A 27 47.66 -10.95 0.03
C MET A 27 46.90 -9.79 -0.64
N VAL A 28 47.57 -8.65 -0.70
CA VAL A 28 47.18 -7.33 -1.24
C VAL A 28 47.89 -7.13 -2.58
N VAL A 29 47.41 -6.20 -3.42
CA VAL A 29 48.16 -5.21 -4.26
C VAL A 29 47.70 -5.15 -5.74
N MET A 30 47.05 -4.02 -6.07
CA MET A 30 47.00 -3.28 -7.36
C MET A 30 46.31 -4.00 -8.54
N SER A 31 45.50 -3.42 -9.41
CA SER A 31 45.38 -2.08 -10.02
C SER A 31 44.07 -2.14 -10.85
N GLY A 32 43.21 -1.11 -10.91
CA GLY A 32 43.22 -0.16 -12.03
C GLY A 32 42.22 -0.51 -13.16
N GLY A 33 41.36 0.46 -13.54
CA GLY A 33 40.51 0.46 -14.76
C GLY A 33 39.21 -0.35 -14.62
N GLY A 34 37.99 0.18 -14.77
CA GLY A 34 37.56 1.23 -15.70
C GLY A 34 37.69 0.72 -17.13
N ILE A 35 36.57 0.43 -17.81
CA ILE A 35 36.28 0.69 -19.25
C ILE A 35 34.98 0.00 -19.70
N PRO A 36 34.29 0.53 -20.73
CA PRO A 36 32.85 0.57 -20.88
C PRO A 36 32.30 -0.30 -22.02
N SER A 37 31.00 -0.12 -22.30
CA SER A 37 30.28 -0.51 -23.52
C SER A 37 31.08 -0.29 -24.81
N PRO A 38 30.89 -1.15 -25.84
CA PRO A 38 31.17 -0.75 -27.21
C PRO A 38 29.96 -0.93 -28.13
N HIS A 39 29.60 0.17 -28.79
CA HIS A 39 28.97 0.16 -30.11
C HIS A 39 30.05 0.03 -31.20
N ALA A 40 29.61 -0.51 -32.34
CA ALA A 40 30.10 -0.32 -33.71
C ALA A 40 31.29 -1.18 -34.22
N TYR A 41 30.93 -2.11 -35.14
CA TYR A 41 31.46 -2.36 -36.50
C TYR A 41 32.99 -2.36 -36.75
N PRO A 42 33.53 -3.24 -37.63
CA PRO A 42 33.23 -3.16 -39.06
C PRO A 42 33.25 -4.46 -39.90
N ARG A 43 32.88 -4.24 -41.18
CA ARG A 43 32.79 -5.14 -42.34
C ARG A 43 34.11 -5.83 -42.74
N ASN A 44 34.01 -7.06 -43.27
CA ASN A 44 34.37 -7.49 -44.64
C ASN A 44 34.56 -9.02 -44.65
N MET A 45 33.72 -9.76 -45.39
CA MET A 45 34.00 -10.27 -46.75
C MET A 45 35.15 -11.28 -46.83
N HIS A 46 34.82 -12.56 -46.90
CA HIS A 46 35.50 -13.52 -47.78
C HIS A 46 34.53 -14.63 -48.22
N GLN A 47 34.79 -15.07 -49.44
CA GLN A 47 33.95 -15.81 -50.39
C GLN A 47 34.69 -17.11 -50.73
N GLN A 48 34.00 -18.25 -50.83
CA GLN A 48 34.42 -19.48 -51.53
C GLN A 48 33.20 -20.46 -51.51
N THR A 49 32.39 -20.57 -52.56
CA THR A 49 32.47 -21.44 -53.78
C THR A 49 32.29 -22.95 -53.55
N GLY A 50 31.18 -23.51 -54.05
CA GLY A 50 30.90 -24.94 -54.27
C GLY A 50 29.44 -25.19 -54.70
N PRO A 51 29.12 -26.14 -55.61
CA PRO A 51 28.26 -25.86 -56.78
C PRO A 51 26.79 -26.32 -56.72
N ALA A 52 26.05 -25.79 -57.69
CA ALA A 52 24.60 -25.80 -57.87
C ALA A 52 24.02 -27.08 -58.49
N ALA A 53 22.77 -27.36 -58.14
CA ALA A 53 21.79 -28.11 -58.93
C ALA A 53 20.54 -27.24 -59.14
N GLN A 54 19.92 -27.39 -60.31
CA GLN A 54 19.00 -26.45 -60.96
C GLN A 54 17.59 -26.37 -60.37
N GLY A 55 17.01 -25.17 -60.41
CA GLY A 55 15.57 -24.88 -60.32
C GLY A 55 15.33 -23.38 -60.54
N GLN A 56 14.65 -23.02 -61.63
CA GLN A 56 14.36 -21.62 -62.02
C GLN A 56 13.50 -20.88 -60.96
N PRO A 57 13.72 -19.58 -60.68
CA PRO A 57 12.77 -18.76 -59.97
C PRO A 57 11.88 -17.95 -60.93
N VAL A 58 10.59 -17.94 -60.61
CA VAL A 58 9.54 -17.11 -61.21
C VAL A 58 9.74 -15.65 -60.77
N ILE A 59 9.70 -14.72 -61.73
CA ILE A 59 9.74 -13.27 -61.49
C ILE A 59 8.32 -12.78 -61.21
N GLU A 60 7.98 -12.47 -59.96
CA GLU A 60 6.78 -11.71 -59.61
C GLU A 60 7.04 -10.20 -59.71
N ARG A 61 6.20 -9.50 -60.47
CA ARG A 61 6.21 -8.04 -60.58
C ARG A 61 5.59 -7.42 -59.33
N PRO A 62 6.09 -6.26 -58.84
CA PRO A 62 5.51 -5.60 -57.68
C PRO A 62 4.10 -5.06 -57.99
N ASN A 63 3.18 -5.31 -57.06
CA ASN A 63 1.79 -4.86 -57.12
C ASN A 63 1.72 -3.32 -56.97
N PHE A 64 1.37 -2.63 -58.05
CA PHE A 64 1.35 -1.17 -58.16
C PHE A 64 0.37 -0.48 -57.17
N ASP A 65 -0.60 -1.20 -56.63
CA ASP A 65 -1.59 -0.64 -55.70
C ASP A 65 -1.05 -0.48 -54.27
N GLN A 66 -0.11 -1.33 -53.86
CA GLN A 66 0.47 -1.28 -52.51
C GLN A 66 1.48 -0.12 -52.35
N LEU A 67 2.21 0.20 -53.43
CA LEU A 67 3.11 1.36 -53.50
C LEU A 67 2.34 2.69 -53.52
N ARG A 68 1.19 2.77 -54.21
CA ARG A 68 0.34 3.97 -54.19
C ARG A 68 -0.30 4.20 -52.83
N PHE A 69 -0.65 3.15 -52.09
CA PHE A 69 -1.20 3.26 -50.74
C PHE A 69 -0.17 3.78 -49.73
N GLN A 70 1.07 3.28 -49.78
CA GLN A 70 2.15 3.78 -48.93
C GLN A 70 2.54 5.23 -49.23
N GLN A 71 2.52 5.64 -50.51
CA GLN A 71 2.78 7.03 -50.89
C GLN A 71 1.70 8.00 -50.37
N ARG A 72 0.41 7.62 -50.45
CA ARG A 72 -0.69 8.44 -49.89
C ARG A 72 -0.58 8.59 -48.37
N MET A 73 -0.28 7.51 -47.65
CA MET A 73 -0.07 7.57 -46.20
C MET A 73 1.10 8.48 -45.80
N GLN A 74 2.17 8.52 -46.59
CA GLN A 74 3.30 9.43 -46.36
C GLN A 74 2.97 10.90 -46.71
N GLU A 75 2.16 11.16 -47.73
CA GLU A 75 1.69 12.51 -48.04
C GLU A 75 0.71 13.04 -47.00
N ASP A 76 -0.22 12.21 -46.52
CA ASP A 76 -1.17 12.57 -45.46
C ASP A 76 -0.44 12.88 -44.14
N ALA A 77 0.56 12.07 -43.77
CA ALA A 77 1.40 12.34 -42.60
C ALA A 77 2.21 13.65 -42.74
N ARG A 78 2.68 14.00 -43.94
CA ARG A 78 3.38 15.27 -44.19
C ARG A 78 2.44 16.47 -44.11
N LEU A 79 1.20 16.34 -44.58
CA LEU A 79 0.16 17.37 -44.48
C LEU A 79 -0.28 17.60 -43.03
N GLU A 80 -0.37 16.54 -42.23
CA GLU A 80 -0.67 16.60 -40.78
C GLU A 80 0.44 17.36 -40.02
N ILE A 81 1.70 17.04 -40.29
CA ILE A 81 2.86 17.70 -39.68
C ILE A 81 2.91 19.19 -40.08
N ALA A 82 2.69 19.50 -41.36
CA ALA A 82 2.63 20.89 -41.83
C ALA A 82 1.49 21.69 -41.17
N ARG A 83 0.33 21.07 -40.92
CA ARG A 83 -0.79 21.69 -40.18
C ARG A 83 -0.45 21.94 -38.71
N LEU A 84 0.26 21.01 -38.06
CA LEU A 84 0.70 21.16 -36.67
C LEU A 84 1.76 22.26 -36.51
N ASP A 85 2.68 22.38 -37.47
CA ASP A 85 3.70 23.44 -37.48
C ASP A 85 3.09 24.82 -37.79
N ALA A 86 2.09 24.89 -38.67
CA ALA A 86 1.32 26.12 -38.91
C ALA A 86 0.55 26.57 -37.65
N LYS A 87 -0.09 25.63 -36.92
CA LYS A 87 -0.74 25.91 -35.64
C LYS A 87 0.26 26.40 -34.58
N ARG A 88 1.46 25.81 -34.52
CA ARG A 88 2.54 26.26 -33.62
C ARG A 88 3.04 27.66 -33.96
N ARG A 89 3.16 28.02 -35.25
CA ARG A 89 3.54 29.38 -35.68
C ARG A 89 2.50 30.42 -35.28
N ILE A 90 1.21 30.15 -35.51
CA ILE A 90 0.11 31.03 -35.10
C ILE A 90 0.08 31.20 -33.58
N GLN A 91 0.29 30.12 -32.81
CA GLN A 91 0.35 30.19 -31.36
C GLN A 91 1.57 30.98 -30.85
N LYS A 92 2.71 30.92 -31.55
CA LYS A 92 3.92 31.67 -31.22
C LYS A 92 3.79 33.16 -31.53
N GLU A 93 3.13 33.52 -32.64
CA GLU A 93 2.83 34.93 -32.98
C GLU A 93 1.79 35.55 -32.03
N MET A 94 0.81 34.75 -31.58
CA MET A 94 -0.19 35.18 -30.60
C MET A 94 0.42 35.42 -29.20
N VAL A 95 1.42 34.63 -28.81
CA VAL A 95 2.17 34.82 -27.54
C VAL A 95 3.08 36.05 -27.57
N VAL A 96 3.67 36.39 -28.73
CA VAL A 96 4.51 37.58 -28.91
C VAL A 96 3.67 38.87 -28.96
N SER A 97 2.43 38.80 -29.46
CA SER A 97 1.52 39.96 -29.47
C SER A 97 0.93 40.30 -28.08
N ILE A 98 0.80 39.32 -27.17
CA ILE A 98 0.20 39.54 -25.84
C ILE A 98 1.24 40.05 -24.82
N THR A 99 2.54 39.88 -25.08
CA THR A 99 3.63 40.25 -24.16
C THR A 99 4.01 41.73 -24.15
N THR A 100 3.34 42.61 -24.93
CA THR A 100 3.71 44.04 -25.01
C THR A 100 2.75 45.02 -24.32
N ARG A 101 1.68 44.58 -23.64
CA ARG A 101 0.77 45.51 -22.93
C ARG A 101 0.18 44.97 -21.63
N THR A 102 1.01 44.74 -20.62
CA THR A 102 0.56 44.78 -19.22
C THR A 102 1.76 45.01 -18.30
N PRO A 103 1.73 45.95 -17.34
CA PRO A 103 2.83 46.11 -16.39
C PRO A 103 2.95 44.83 -15.56
N ALA A 104 4.14 44.22 -15.55
CA ALA A 104 4.44 43.10 -14.68
C ALA A 104 4.32 43.56 -13.22
N MET A 105 3.29 43.06 -12.52
CA MET A 105 3.18 43.22 -11.08
C MET A 105 4.19 42.25 -10.46
N HIS A 106 5.32 42.78 -9.98
CA HIS A 106 6.25 42.03 -9.16
C HIS A 106 5.49 41.48 -7.95
N ILE A 107 5.35 40.15 -7.89
CA ILE A 107 4.99 39.46 -6.65
C ILE A 107 6.18 39.66 -5.73
N GLU A 108 6.04 40.55 -4.74
CA GLU A 108 6.98 40.60 -3.63
C GLU A 108 7.08 39.19 -3.03
N GLN A 109 8.29 38.63 -3.04
CA GLN A 109 8.60 37.47 -2.22
C GLN A 109 8.39 37.88 -0.77
N ASP A 110 7.25 37.51 -0.19
CA ASP A 110 7.07 37.49 1.25
C ASP A 110 8.27 36.74 1.84
N LYS A 111 9.12 37.46 2.58
CA LYS A 111 10.24 36.87 3.31
C LYS A 111 9.66 35.81 4.24
N GLU A 112 9.96 34.54 3.97
CA GLU A 112 9.71 33.45 4.90
C GLU A 112 10.22 33.88 6.29
N PRO A 113 9.42 33.80 7.36
CA PRO A 113 9.94 34.02 8.71
C PRO A 113 11.13 33.08 8.90
N SER A 114 12.19 33.57 9.54
CA SER A 114 13.42 32.80 9.76
C SER A 114 13.11 31.53 10.56
N VAL A 115 12.83 30.43 9.86
CA VAL A 115 12.75 29.10 10.47
C VAL A 115 14.15 28.85 11.04
N ASP A 116 14.22 28.49 12.31
CA ASP A 116 15.46 28.13 12.98
C ASP A 116 15.93 26.78 12.39
N ARG A 117 16.52 26.85 11.20
CA ARG A 117 16.87 25.68 10.40
C ARG A 117 17.98 24.93 11.13
N ALA A 118 17.80 23.62 11.28
CA ALA A 118 18.82 22.78 11.88
C ALA A 118 20.13 22.88 11.06
N PRO A 119 21.30 22.83 11.72
CA PRO A 119 22.58 22.76 11.03
C PRO A 119 22.60 21.61 9.98
N PRO A 120 23.28 21.76 8.83
CA PRO A 120 23.32 20.73 7.80
C PRO A 120 23.88 19.38 8.27
N ASP A 121 24.64 19.34 9.35
CA ASP A 121 25.22 18.16 9.99
C ASP A 121 24.40 17.66 11.20
N ALA A 122 23.29 18.32 11.54
CA ALA A 122 22.44 17.92 12.65
C ALA A 122 21.84 16.50 12.46
N PRO A 123 21.62 15.76 13.55
CA PRO A 123 21.01 14.44 13.50
C PRO A 123 19.66 14.45 12.78
N GLY A 124 19.50 13.56 11.81
CA GLY A 124 18.23 13.37 11.08
C GLY A 124 17.92 14.42 10.02
N GLU A 125 18.78 15.43 9.85
CA GLU A 125 18.61 16.47 8.84
C GLU A 125 18.60 15.88 7.42
N GLN A 126 17.74 16.43 6.54
CA GLN A 126 17.45 15.88 5.21
C GLN A 126 16.94 14.43 5.25
N GLY A 127 16.25 14.05 6.33
CA GLY A 127 15.70 12.70 6.51
C GLY A 127 16.75 11.59 6.64
N ARG A 128 18.01 11.93 6.98
CA ARG A 128 19.08 10.95 7.15
C ARG A 128 18.85 10.06 8.39
N ALA A 129 19.40 8.86 8.36
CA ALA A 129 19.31 7.91 9.48
C ALA A 129 20.08 8.41 10.71
N VAL A 130 19.48 8.29 11.89
CA VAL A 130 20.14 8.47 13.19
C VAL A 130 20.32 7.09 13.82
N SER A 131 21.50 6.50 13.60
CA SER A 131 21.84 5.18 14.13
C SER A 131 22.40 5.30 15.55
N ILE A 132 21.76 4.63 16.50
CA ILE A 132 22.18 4.59 17.90
C ILE A 132 22.91 3.28 18.18
N ASP A 133 24.19 3.38 18.53
CA ASP A 133 25.01 2.25 18.96
C ASP A 133 24.76 1.96 20.45
N LYS A 134 23.94 0.94 20.74
CA LYS A 134 23.51 0.61 22.11
C LYS A 134 24.66 0.27 23.06
N GLU A 135 25.75 -0.26 22.54
CA GLU A 135 26.89 -0.69 23.37
C GLU A 135 27.77 0.49 23.83
N LYS A 136 27.61 1.65 23.19
CA LYS A 136 28.28 2.90 23.58
C LYS A 136 27.47 3.76 24.54
N LEU A 137 26.20 3.42 24.78
CA LEU A 137 25.34 4.16 25.70
C LEU A 137 25.74 3.86 27.15
N SER A 138 25.78 4.90 27.99
CA SER A 138 25.82 4.69 29.43
C SER A 138 24.59 3.92 29.91
N ALA A 139 24.65 3.32 31.10
CA ALA A 139 23.52 2.58 31.66
C ALA A 139 22.23 3.45 31.76
N ALA A 140 22.37 4.74 32.09
CA ALA A 140 21.25 5.68 32.18
C ALA A 140 20.66 6.02 30.79
N GLU A 141 21.49 6.21 29.77
CA GLU A 141 21.02 6.45 28.40
C GLU A 141 20.37 5.21 27.79
N ARG A 142 20.93 4.02 28.06
CA ARG A 142 20.34 2.74 27.65
C ARG A 142 18.97 2.53 28.28
N ALA A 143 18.78 2.91 29.54
CA ALA A 143 17.47 2.86 30.18
C ALA A 143 16.45 3.76 29.46
N LYS A 144 16.83 5.01 29.12
CA LYS A 144 15.97 5.93 28.34
C LYS A 144 15.63 5.39 26.95
N PHE A 145 16.61 4.78 26.29
CA PHE A 145 16.42 4.13 24.99
C PHE A 145 15.35 3.04 25.07
N GLU A 146 15.50 2.11 26.01
CA GLU A 146 14.59 0.96 26.15
C GLU A 146 13.20 1.41 26.64
N GLU A 147 13.12 2.40 27.53
CA GLU A 147 11.85 3.02 27.96
C GLU A 147 11.10 3.64 26.79
N GLY A 148 11.77 4.45 25.96
CA GLY A 148 11.17 5.05 24.77
C GLY A 148 10.63 4.01 23.79
N TRP A 149 11.36 2.91 23.58
CA TRP A 149 10.90 1.79 22.75
C TRP A 149 9.71 1.05 23.37
N ASN A 150 9.69 0.89 24.70
CA ASN A 150 8.61 0.24 25.42
C ASN A 150 7.32 1.07 25.40
N HIS A 151 7.41 2.39 25.58
CA HIS A 151 6.26 3.29 25.56
C HIS A 151 5.69 3.50 24.16
N ASN A 152 6.54 3.68 23.15
CA ASN A 152 6.06 4.18 21.86
C ASN A 152 6.15 3.17 20.71
N ALA A 153 6.87 2.06 20.90
CA ALA A 153 7.18 1.08 19.85
C ALA A 153 7.99 1.65 18.66
N PHE A 154 8.78 2.69 18.92
CA PHE A 154 9.81 3.26 18.04
C PHE A 154 10.92 3.90 18.89
N ASN A 155 12.01 4.33 18.25
CA ASN A 155 13.20 4.87 18.90
C ASN A 155 13.00 6.35 19.31
N GLU A 156 12.28 6.59 20.41
CA GLU A 156 12.10 7.94 20.95
C GLU A 156 13.44 8.61 21.29
N TYR A 157 14.44 7.85 21.72
CA TYR A 157 15.78 8.37 22.03
C TYR A 157 16.44 9.02 20.81
N ALA A 158 16.40 8.37 19.65
CA ALA A 158 16.84 9.00 18.39
C ALA A 158 15.95 10.19 18.00
N SER A 159 14.62 10.06 18.14
CA SER A 159 13.71 11.17 17.85
C SER A 159 14.04 12.42 18.66
N ASN A 160 14.40 12.28 19.93
CA ASN A 160 14.72 13.42 20.80
C ASN A 160 16.01 14.16 20.41
N MET A 161 16.87 13.55 19.59
CA MET A 161 18.06 14.21 19.02
C MET A 161 17.77 14.95 17.71
N ILE A 162 16.66 14.63 17.06
CA ILE A 162 16.30 15.16 15.76
C ILE A 162 15.50 16.45 15.94
N SER A 163 15.92 17.50 15.24
CA SER A 163 15.23 18.79 15.28
C SER A 163 13.73 18.64 14.97
N LEU A 164 12.90 19.42 15.66
CA LEU A 164 11.47 19.54 15.34
C LEU A 164 11.24 20.21 13.97
N HIS A 165 12.23 20.96 13.50
CA HIS A 165 12.26 21.68 12.22
C HIS A 165 13.17 21.01 11.18
N ARG A 166 13.55 19.73 11.37
CA ARG A 166 14.46 19.06 10.43
C ARG A 166 13.93 19.15 9.00
N SER A 167 14.79 19.42 8.03
CA SER A 167 14.37 19.43 6.63
C SER A 167 14.26 18.01 6.06
N LEU A 168 13.54 17.88 4.95
CA LEU A 168 13.41 16.65 4.17
C LEU A 168 13.82 16.95 2.72
N PRO A 169 14.29 15.95 1.95
CA PRO A 169 14.51 16.11 0.52
C PRO A 169 13.20 16.45 -0.19
N ASP A 170 13.28 17.10 -1.35
CA ASP A 170 12.12 17.25 -2.24
C ASP A 170 11.88 15.91 -2.93
N VAL A 171 10.91 15.14 -2.42
CA VAL A 171 10.64 13.76 -2.84
C VAL A 171 9.72 13.64 -4.04
N ARG A 172 9.19 14.77 -4.52
CA ARG A 172 8.24 14.79 -5.64
C ARG A 172 8.95 14.38 -6.93
N ASP A 173 8.28 13.55 -7.73
CA ASP A 173 8.71 13.27 -9.10
C ASP A 173 8.84 14.57 -9.90
N VAL A 174 9.76 14.63 -10.87
CA VAL A 174 10.08 15.86 -11.62
C VAL A 174 8.83 16.42 -12.30
N GLU A 175 7.98 15.54 -12.84
CA GLU A 175 6.72 15.91 -13.49
C GLU A 175 5.74 16.63 -12.55
N CYS A 176 5.83 16.41 -11.24
CA CYS A 176 4.99 17.11 -10.25
C CYS A 176 5.38 18.58 -10.06
N LEU A 177 6.62 18.97 -10.39
CA LEU A 177 7.11 20.34 -10.20
C LEU A 177 6.52 21.30 -11.23
N ASP A 178 6.14 20.78 -12.40
CA ASP A 178 5.58 21.56 -13.50
C ASP A 178 4.05 21.72 -13.43
N ILE A 179 3.38 20.97 -12.55
CA ILE A 179 1.92 21.02 -12.38
C ILE A 179 1.50 22.41 -11.89
N LYS A 180 0.50 22.99 -12.56
CA LYS A 180 -0.15 24.22 -12.15
C LYS A 180 -1.50 23.90 -11.53
N TYR A 181 -1.64 24.25 -10.25
CA TYR A 181 -2.91 24.14 -9.51
C TYR A 181 -3.79 25.37 -9.74
N HIS A 182 -5.08 25.24 -9.44
CA HIS A 182 -6.04 26.34 -9.48
C HIS A 182 -5.58 27.48 -8.54
N THR A 183 -5.87 28.72 -8.94
CA THR A 183 -5.43 29.91 -8.20
C THR A 183 -6.16 30.08 -6.87
N VAL A 184 -7.41 29.63 -6.80
CA VAL A 184 -8.26 29.65 -5.61
C VAL A 184 -8.44 28.22 -5.12
N LEU A 185 -7.78 27.89 -4.02
CA LEU A 185 -7.91 26.60 -3.34
C LEU A 185 -8.65 26.80 -2.01
N PRO A 186 -9.45 25.82 -1.56
CA PRO A 186 -10.11 25.87 -0.25
C PRO A 186 -9.06 25.90 0.88
N ASP A 187 -9.41 26.46 2.03
CA ASP A 187 -8.59 26.31 3.23
C ASP A 187 -8.85 24.95 3.92
N THR A 188 -7.94 24.51 4.78
CA THR A 188 -8.07 23.24 5.50
C THR A 188 -7.87 23.40 7.00
N SER A 189 -8.67 22.66 7.77
CA SER A 189 -8.40 22.35 9.17
C SER A 189 -7.66 21.00 9.24
N VAL A 190 -6.40 21.03 9.68
CA VAL A 190 -5.62 19.81 9.89
C VAL A 190 -5.98 19.23 11.26
N ILE A 191 -6.44 17.99 11.32
CA ILE A 191 -6.85 17.32 12.56
C ILE A 191 -5.83 16.22 12.86
N VAL A 192 -5.17 16.33 14.02
CA VAL A 192 -4.19 15.36 14.52
C VAL A 192 -4.72 14.76 15.81
N VAL A 193 -5.10 13.49 15.78
CA VAL A 193 -5.50 12.76 16.99
C VAL A 193 -4.27 12.14 17.62
N PHE A 194 -4.16 12.23 18.94
CA PHE A 194 -3.07 11.60 19.68
C PHE A 194 -3.55 11.00 21.01
N HIS A 195 -2.85 9.97 21.46
CA HIS A 195 -2.98 9.37 22.78
C HIS A 195 -1.59 8.92 23.22
N ASN A 196 -1.06 9.42 24.33
CA ASN A 196 0.26 9.03 24.86
C ASN A 196 1.39 9.10 23.82
N GLU A 197 1.40 10.14 22.98
CA GLU A 197 2.44 10.31 21.97
C GLU A 197 3.73 10.92 22.55
N ALA A 198 4.87 10.51 22.01
CA ALA A 198 6.17 11.13 22.31
C ALA A 198 6.15 12.62 21.95
N TRP A 199 6.65 13.46 22.88
CA TRP A 199 6.67 14.92 22.72
C TRP A 199 7.36 15.37 21.42
N SER A 200 8.54 14.81 21.14
CA SER A 200 9.33 15.17 19.96
C SER A 200 8.61 14.83 18.65
N VAL A 201 7.89 13.72 18.62
CA VAL A 201 7.21 13.24 17.42
C VAL A 201 5.93 14.04 17.16
N LEU A 202 5.08 14.23 18.20
CA LEU A 202 3.87 15.03 18.10
C LEU A 202 4.16 16.46 17.60
N LEU A 203 5.15 17.12 18.21
CA LEU A 203 5.50 18.47 17.79
C LEU A 203 6.19 18.51 16.43
N ARG A 204 6.99 17.51 16.05
CA ARG A 204 7.56 17.46 14.70
C ARG A 204 6.48 17.32 13.63
N THR A 205 5.39 16.61 13.91
CA THR A 205 4.21 16.61 13.04
C THR A 205 3.62 18.02 12.90
N VAL A 206 3.37 18.71 14.01
CA VAL A 206 2.83 20.08 14.01
C VAL A 206 3.73 21.04 13.23
N TYR A 207 5.04 21.03 13.51
CA TYR A 207 6.01 21.88 12.83
C TYR A 207 6.13 21.52 11.35
N SER A 208 6.12 20.25 10.96
CA SER A 208 6.15 19.87 9.54
C SER A 208 4.97 20.45 8.75
N VAL A 209 3.78 20.51 9.36
CA VAL A 209 2.59 21.12 8.75
C VAL A 209 2.75 22.64 8.69
N LEU A 210 3.16 23.29 9.78
CA LEU A 210 3.35 24.74 9.83
C LEU A 210 4.41 25.23 8.84
N ASP A 211 5.54 24.52 8.76
CA ASP A 211 6.72 24.93 7.99
C ASP A 211 6.54 24.70 6.48
N ARG A 212 5.65 23.80 6.06
CA ARG A 212 5.53 23.34 4.65
C ARG A 212 4.15 23.51 4.06
N THR A 213 3.29 24.27 4.73
CA THR A 213 1.94 24.58 4.23
C THR A 213 1.81 26.08 3.96
N PRO A 214 1.36 26.50 2.77
CA PRO A 214 1.10 27.91 2.50
C PRO A 214 0.14 28.51 3.53
N ALA A 215 0.52 29.65 4.13
CA ALA A 215 -0.21 30.24 5.25
C ALA A 215 -1.69 30.54 4.95
N LYS A 216 -2.03 30.83 3.68
CA LYS A 216 -3.40 31.07 3.21
C LYS A 216 -4.27 29.82 3.17
N LEU A 217 -3.67 28.63 3.03
CA LEU A 217 -4.39 27.36 2.93
C LEU A 217 -4.58 26.70 4.30
N LEU A 218 -3.69 26.97 5.26
CA LEU A 218 -3.82 26.43 6.61
C LEU A 218 -4.75 27.31 7.46
N LYS A 219 -5.98 26.85 7.69
CA LYS A 219 -6.93 27.53 8.58
C LYS A 219 -6.52 27.38 10.04
N GLU A 220 -6.32 26.14 10.45
CA GLU A 220 -6.00 25.74 11.82
C GLU A 220 -5.43 24.32 11.88
N ILE A 221 -4.71 24.01 12.96
CA ILE A 221 -4.32 22.65 13.36
C ILE A 221 -5.04 22.34 14.66
N ILE A 222 -5.74 21.22 14.71
CA ILE A 222 -6.56 20.77 15.84
C ILE A 222 -5.92 19.51 16.40
N LEU A 223 -5.26 19.64 17.54
CA LEU A 223 -4.69 18.53 18.29
C LEU A 223 -5.78 17.94 19.18
N VAL A 224 -6.24 16.73 18.89
CA VAL A 224 -7.27 16.06 19.69
C VAL A 224 -6.61 15.02 20.59
N ASP A 225 -6.62 15.29 21.88
CA ASP A 225 -6.16 14.36 22.90
C ASP A 225 -7.25 13.35 23.25
N ASP A 226 -7.05 12.08 22.89
CA ASP A 226 -7.92 10.97 23.25
C ASP A 226 -7.59 10.42 24.65
N ALA A 227 -7.69 11.30 25.67
CA ALA A 227 -7.43 11.01 27.08
C ALA A 227 -6.05 10.39 27.34
N SER A 228 -4.99 11.10 26.96
CA SER A 228 -3.61 10.78 27.33
C SER A 228 -3.42 10.78 28.84
N THR A 229 -2.44 10.00 29.29
CA THR A 229 -2.02 9.88 30.70
C THR A 229 -0.59 10.39 30.94
N PHE A 230 0.17 10.73 29.90
CA PHE A 230 1.52 11.26 30.05
C PHE A 230 1.49 12.75 30.42
N ASP A 231 2.14 13.10 31.53
CA ASP A 231 2.13 14.46 32.11
C ASP A 231 2.53 15.56 31.11
N HIS A 232 3.50 15.28 30.22
CA HIS A 232 3.95 16.26 29.22
C HIS A 232 2.88 16.64 28.20
N LEU A 233 1.83 15.84 28.06
CA LEU A 233 0.74 16.07 27.11
C LEU A 233 -0.40 16.91 27.69
N HIS A 234 -0.40 17.22 28.99
CA HIS A 234 -1.43 18.04 29.62
C HIS A 234 -1.02 19.52 29.65
N LYS A 235 -0.90 20.13 30.84
CA LYS A 235 -0.64 21.56 31.02
C LYS A 235 0.60 22.04 30.24
N ARG A 236 1.66 21.24 30.20
CA ARG A 236 2.89 21.58 29.45
C ARG A 236 2.61 21.77 27.95
N LEU A 237 1.79 20.91 27.36
CA LEU A 237 1.41 21.04 25.95
C LEU A 237 0.50 22.25 25.74
N ASP A 238 -0.48 22.46 26.63
CA ASP A 238 -1.40 23.62 26.54
C ASP A 238 -0.63 24.94 26.60
N ASP A 239 0.26 25.10 27.58
CA ASP A 239 1.11 26.28 27.73
C ASP A 239 2.01 26.46 26.50
N TYR A 240 2.63 25.38 26.01
CA TYR A 240 3.51 25.44 24.85
C TYR A 240 2.76 25.87 23.59
N VAL A 241 1.59 25.29 23.34
CA VAL A 241 0.75 25.63 22.19
C VAL A 241 0.28 27.08 22.27
N ALA A 242 -0.21 27.53 23.43
CA ALA A 242 -0.68 28.90 23.62
C ALA A 242 0.42 29.95 23.42
N ILE A 243 1.66 29.64 23.83
CA ILE A 243 2.79 30.56 23.71
C ILE A 243 3.38 30.54 22.30
N LYS A 244 3.52 29.37 21.67
CA LYS A 244 4.28 29.20 20.43
C LYS A 244 3.44 29.32 19.16
N PHE A 245 2.14 29.02 19.21
CA PHE A 245 1.33 28.87 18.02
C PHE A 245 0.09 29.76 18.01
N LYS A 246 -0.17 30.39 16.86
CA LYS A 246 -1.40 31.18 16.63
C LYS A 246 -2.53 30.37 16.00
N LYS A 247 -2.20 29.32 15.24
CA LYS A 247 -3.14 28.51 14.46
C LYS A 247 -3.34 27.09 15.01
N VAL A 248 -2.77 26.76 16.17
CA VAL A 248 -2.85 25.42 16.75
C VAL A 248 -3.72 25.49 18.00
N LYS A 249 -4.67 24.56 18.14
CA LYS A 249 -5.52 24.44 19.33
C LYS A 249 -5.56 22.99 19.81
N VAL A 250 -5.67 22.80 21.12
CA VAL A 250 -5.81 21.49 21.75
C VAL A 250 -7.27 21.27 22.17
N VAL A 251 -7.79 20.08 21.87
CA VAL A 251 -9.14 19.64 22.21
C VAL A 251 -9.01 18.36 23.02
N ARG A 252 -9.64 18.31 24.19
CA ARG A 252 -9.52 17.18 25.13
C ARG A 252 -10.77 16.32 25.10
N ALA A 253 -10.62 15.03 24.84
CA ALA A 253 -11.69 14.06 25.10
C ALA A 253 -11.80 13.82 26.62
N PRO A 254 -13.03 13.77 27.19
CA PRO A 254 -13.20 13.57 28.63
C PRO A 254 -12.80 12.17 29.11
N GLN A 255 -12.80 11.20 28.20
CA GLN A 255 -12.39 9.82 28.44
C GLN A 255 -11.82 9.24 27.14
N ARG A 256 -11.19 8.07 27.22
CA ARG A 256 -10.62 7.41 26.05
C ARG A 256 -11.72 6.83 25.17
N GLU A 257 -11.98 7.50 24.06
CA GLU A 257 -13.05 7.17 23.10
C GLU A 257 -12.53 6.37 21.90
N GLY A 258 -11.24 6.51 21.58
CA GLY A 258 -10.63 5.90 20.40
C GLY A 258 -10.44 6.84 19.22
N LEU A 259 -9.59 6.43 18.27
CA LEU A 259 -9.27 7.18 17.05
C LEU A 259 -10.52 7.67 16.32
N ILE A 260 -11.50 6.79 16.12
CA ILE A 260 -12.69 7.07 15.30
C ILE A 260 -13.49 8.25 15.89
N ARG A 261 -13.77 8.18 17.19
CA ARG A 261 -14.57 9.19 17.89
C ARG A 261 -13.78 10.46 18.18
N ALA A 262 -12.48 10.35 18.45
CA ALA A 262 -11.59 11.51 18.55
C ALA A 262 -11.51 12.29 17.22
N ARG A 263 -11.48 11.60 16.06
CA ARG A 263 -11.58 12.27 14.75
C ARG A 263 -12.90 13.01 14.58
N LEU A 264 -14.02 12.44 15.04
CA LEU A 264 -15.33 13.11 15.03
C LEU A 264 -15.34 14.34 15.94
N LEU A 265 -14.71 14.27 17.11
CA LEU A 265 -14.55 15.42 18.00
C LEU A 265 -13.76 16.54 17.31
N GLY A 266 -12.62 16.23 16.70
CA GLY A 266 -11.84 17.19 15.93
C GLY A 266 -12.64 17.81 14.76
N ALA A 267 -13.35 16.98 14.01
CA ALA A 267 -14.19 17.44 12.89
C ALA A 267 -15.34 18.34 13.34
N SER A 268 -15.90 18.12 14.54
CA SER A 268 -17.01 18.91 15.07
C SER A 268 -16.64 20.37 15.40
N VAL A 269 -15.37 20.64 15.67
CA VAL A 269 -14.85 21.97 16.00
C VAL A 269 -14.01 22.60 14.89
N ALA A 270 -13.89 21.92 13.75
CA ALA A 270 -13.15 22.37 12.58
C ALA A 270 -13.97 23.39 11.76
N THR A 271 -13.29 24.45 11.31
CA THR A 271 -13.91 25.57 10.60
C THR A 271 -13.46 25.73 9.16
N GLY A 272 -12.38 25.07 8.74
CA GLY A 272 -11.89 25.08 7.37
C GLY A 272 -12.85 24.39 6.39
N ASP A 273 -12.74 24.72 5.11
CA ASP A 273 -13.57 24.15 4.05
C ASP A 273 -13.25 22.66 3.85
N VAL A 274 -11.98 22.28 3.96
CA VAL A 274 -11.50 20.90 3.92
C VAL A 274 -11.08 20.42 5.32
N LEU A 275 -11.30 19.13 5.59
CA LEU A 275 -10.72 18.43 6.72
C LEU A 275 -9.53 17.61 6.23
N THR A 276 -8.36 17.82 6.81
CA THR A 276 -7.16 17.00 6.53
C THR A 276 -6.76 16.26 7.79
N PHE A 277 -6.94 14.94 7.80
CA PHE A 277 -6.56 14.09 8.92
C PHE A 277 -5.10 13.65 8.77
N LEU A 278 -4.33 13.75 9.85
CA LEU A 278 -2.99 13.18 9.98
C LEU A 278 -2.89 12.42 11.31
N ASP A 279 -2.04 11.39 11.33
CA ASP A 279 -1.65 10.76 12.58
C ASP A 279 -0.59 11.61 13.30
N SER A 280 -0.44 11.43 14.60
CA SER A 280 0.44 12.24 15.47
C SER A 280 1.95 11.95 15.32
N HIS A 281 2.31 11.14 14.33
CA HIS A 281 3.67 10.70 14.04
C HIS A 281 3.94 10.72 12.53
N CYS A 282 3.60 11.87 11.94
CA CYS A 282 3.78 12.17 10.54
C CYS A 282 4.78 13.30 10.31
N GLU A 283 5.37 13.37 9.11
CA GLU A 283 6.10 14.54 8.63
C GLU A 283 5.65 14.89 7.22
N ALA A 284 4.98 16.03 7.08
CA ALA A 284 4.58 16.56 5.77
C ALA A 284 5.82 16.96 4.95
N THR A 285 5.79 16.73 3.64
CA THR A 285 6.87 17.14 2.73
C THR A 285 6.55 18.47 2.05
N LYS A 286 7.50 19.01 1.28
CA LYS A 286 7.29 20.26 0.54
C LYS A 286 6.24 20.07 -0.55
N GLY A 287 5.25 20.97 -0.62
CA GLY A 287 4.21 20.94 -1.66
C GLY A 287 3.20 19.80 -1.49
N TRP A 288 3.05 19.27 -0.27
CA TRP A 288 2.18 18.14 0.00
C TRP A 288 0.69 18.49 -0.08
N LEU A 289 0.28 19.73 0.22
CA LEU A 289 -1.13 20.04 0.48
C LEU A 289 -1.87 20.51 -0.77
N GLU A 290 -1.24 21.35 -1.59
CA GLU A 290 -1.81 21.94 -2.79
C GLU A 290 -2.40 20.90 -3.76
N PRO A 291 -1.72 19.76 -4.06
CA PRO A 291 -2.27 18.72 -4.92
C PRO A 291 -3.54 18.08 -4.35
N LEU A 292 -3.64 17.94 -3.02
CA LEU A 292 -4.81 17.38 -2.35
C LEU A 292 -6.00 18.33 -2.45
N LEU A 293 -5.79 19.60 -2.10
CA LEU A 293 -6.85 20.61 -2.09
C LEU A 293 -7.33 20.95 -3.49
N ASP A 294 -6.43 20.98 -4.47
CA ASP A 294 -6.78 21.18 -5.87
C ASP A 294 -7.74 20.09 -6.36
N ARG A 295 -7.46 18.84 -6.00
CA ARG A 295 -8.32 17.72 -6.42
C ARG A 295 -9.70 17.76 -5.78
N ILE A 296 -9.81 18.23 -4.54
CA ILE A 296 -11.11 18.45 -3.88
C ILE A 296 -11.83 19.67 -4.49
N ALA A 297 -11.11 20.73 -4.86
CA ALA A 297 -11.69 21.91 -5.50
C ALA A 297 -12.34 21.57 -6.86
N GLN A 298 -11.76 20.63 -7.61
CA GLN A 298 -12.33 20.13 -8.87
C GLN A 298 -13.65 19.38 -8.66
N ASN A 299 -13.75 18.60 -7.58
CA ASN A 299 -14.98 17.92 -7.18
C ASN A 299 -14.99 17.65 -5.67
N TRP A 300 -15.91 18.30 -4.97
CA TRP A 300 -16.07 18.21 -3.52
C TRP A 300 -16.34 16.77 -3.01
N SER A 301 -16.82 15.86 -3.87
CA SER A 301 -17.03 14.45 -3.53
C SER A 301 -15.78 13.58 -3.62
N ASN A 302 -14.62 14.16 -3.99
CA ASN A 302 -13.34 13.47 -4.00
C ASN A 302 -12.80 13.36 -2.57
N VAL A 303 -12.40 12.15 -2.19
CA VAL A 303 -11.63 11.88 -0.97
C VAL A 303 -10.23 11.51 -1.40
N VAL A 304 -9.23 12.25 -0.93
CA VAL A 304 -7.87 12.15 -1.45
C VAL A 304 -6.87 11.82 -0.36
N THR A 305 -5.90 10.98 -0.67
CA THR A 305 -4.81 10.63 0.24
C THR A 305 -3.46 11.03 -0.37
N PRO A 306 -2.49 11.43 0.46
CA PRO A 306 -1.11 11.50 0.00
C PRO A 306 -0.57 10.09 -0.28
N VAL A 307 0.57 10.02 -0.97
CA VAL A 307 1.49 8.89 -0.84
C VAL A 307 2.04 8.90 0.59
N ILE A 308 1.88 7.77 1.27
CA ILE A 308 2.35 7.60 2.64
C ILE A 308 3.76 7.00 2.59
N ASP A 309 4.75 7.84 2.83
CA ASP A 309 6.15 7.44 2.90
C ASP A 309 6.50 6.84 4.26
N VAL A 310 7.60 6.09 4.33
CA VAL A 310 8.01 5.39 5.56
C VAL A 310 9.03 6.22 6.32
N ILE A 311 8.74 6.56 7.56
CA ILE A 311 9.74 6.99 8.54
C ILE A 311 10.12 5.75 9.35
N GLU A 312 11.37 5.31 9.24
CA GLU A 312 11.83 4.09 9.90
C GLU A 312 11.78 4.22 11.43
N ASP A 313 11.14 3.27 12.11
CA ASP A 313 10.94 3.27 13.57
C ASP A 313 12.25 3.25 14.37
N GLY A 314 13.30 2.65 13.82
CA GLY A 314 14.62 2.52 14.45
C GLY A 314 15.54 3.72 14.31
N THR A 315 15.59 4.33 13.12
CA THR A 315 16.59 5.39 12.81
C THR A 315 15.98 6.72 12.38
N PHE A 316 14.66 6.80 12.21
CA PHE A 316 13.96 7.97 11.69
C PHE A 316 14.40 8.40 10.27
N LYS A 317 15.06 7.50 9.53
CA LYS A 317 15.34 7.69 8.11
C LYS A 317 14.03 7.84 7.34
N PHE A 318 13.96 8.84 6.47
CA PHE A 318 12.83 9.06 5.58
C PHE A 318 13.02 8.25 4.30
N LEU A 319 12.15 7.29 4.05
CA LEU A 319 12.16 6.40 2.89
C LEU A 319 10.94 6.72 2.02
N TYR A 320 11.19 7.09 0.77
CA TYR A 320 10.16 7.52 -0.17
C TYR A 320 10.21 6.71 -1.47
N GLY A 321 9.04 6.58 -2.09
CA GLY A 321 8.87 5.93 -3.39
C GLY A 321 8.63 6.96 -4.50
N SER A 322 8.74 6.50 -5.75
CA SER A 322 8.30 7.28 -6.92
C SER A 322 6.83 7.00 -7.25
N ALA A 323 6.21 7.88 -8.02
CA ALA A 323 4.84 7.72 -8.52
C ALA A 323 4.63 6.44 -9.36
N LYS A 324 5.70 5.88 -9.95
CA LYS A 324 5.67 4.61 -10.70
C LYS A 324 5.60 3.37 -9.81
N THR A 325 6.07 3.50 -8.57
CA THR A 325 6.16 2.42 -7.57
C THR A 325 5.09 2.52 -6.48
N THR A 326 4.20 3.53 -6.58
CA THR A 326 3.08 3.70 -5.65
C THR A 326 2.17 2.47 -5.65
N SER A 327 1.64 2.15 -4.48
CA SER A 327 0.67 1.07 -4.29
C SER A 327 -0.73 1.64 -4.05
N VAL A 328 -1.77 0.88 -4.38
CA VAL A 328 -3.15 1.17 -4.01
C VAL A 328 -3.56 0.37 -2.79
N GLY A 329 -4.57 0.86 -2.08
CA GLY A 329 -5.18 0.13 -0.97
C GLY A 329 -6.12 -0.97 -1.45
N GLY A 330 -5.99 -2.16 -0.87
CA GLY A 330 -6.96 -3.24 -0.99
C GLY A 330 -7.42 -3.74 0.36
N PHE A 331 -8.03 -4.93 0.34
CA PHE A 331 -8.40 -5.64 1.56
C PHE A 331 -8.52 -7.14 1.28
N ASP A 332 -8.35 -7.95 2.33
CA ASP A 332 -8.63 -9.39 2.29
C ASP A 332 -10.04 -9.71 2.83
N TRP A 333 -10.49 -10.95 2.69
CA TRP A 333 -11.80 -11.35 3.23
C TRP A 333 -11.82 -11.50 4.76
N ASN A 334 -10.71 -11.26 5.47
CA ASN A 334 -10.69 -10.99 6.92
C ASN A 334 -10.99 -9.51 7.23
N LEU A 335 -11.28 -8.71 6.20
CA LEU A 335 -11.49 -7.26 6.28
C LEU A 335 -10.28 -6.55 6.88
N GLN A 336 -9.08 -7.01 6.53
CA GLN A 336 -7.81 -6.36 6.86
C GLN A 336 -7.30 -5.60 5.64
N PHE A 337 -6.82 -4.39 5.88
CA PHE A 337 -6.17 -3.58 4.85
C PHE A 337 -4.82 -4.16 4.45
N ASN A 338 -4.51 -4.11 3.17
CA ASN A 338 -3.23 -4.47 2.57
C ASN A 338 -2.93 -3.54 1.38
N TRP A 339 -1.66 -3.54 0.95
CA TRP A 339 -1.20 -2.77 -0.21
C TRP A 339 -1.09 -3.68 -1.43
N HIS A 340 -1.58 -3.22 -2.58
CA HIS A 340 -1.42 -3.91 -3.86
C HIS A 340 -0.76 -3.00 -4.88
N GLY A 341 -0.11 -3.61 -5.87
CA GLY A 341 0.33 -2.87 -7.05
C GLY A 341 -0.85 -2.23 -7.78
N ILE A 342 -0.60 -1.13 -8.49
CA ILE A 342 -1.62 -0.47 -9.31
C ILE A 342 -2.13 -1.46 -10.37
N PRO A 343 -3.45 -1.74 -10.42
CA PRO A 343 -4.03 -2.63 -11.43
C PRO A 343 -3.80 -2.13 -12.85
N GLU A 344 -3.74 -3.04 -13.81
CA GLU A 344 -3.43 -2.70 -15.20
C GLU A 344 -4.45 -1.75 -15.82
N GLU A 345 -5.74 -1.95 -15.51
CA GLU A 345 -6.83 -1.07 -15.92
C GLU A 345 -6.62 0.37 -15.45
N GLU A 346 -6.11 0.56 -14.23
CA GLU A 346 -5.83 1.87 -13.67
C GLU A 346 -4.53 2.46 -14.25
N ARG A 347 -3.53 1.63 -14.57
CA ARG A 347 -2.34 2.09 -15.31
C ARG A 347 -2.70 2.62 -16.69
N LEU A 348 -3.58 1.93 -17.42
CA LEU A 348 -4.01 2.31 -18.76
C LEU A 348 -4.93 3.53 -18.76
N ARG A 349 -5.73 3.74 -17.70
CA ARG A 349 -6.60 4.91 -17.55
C ARG A 349 -5.82 6.21 -17.35
N ARG A 350 -4.63 6.15 -16.75
CA ARG A 350 -3.85 7.31 -16.33
C ARG A 350 -3.03 7.85 -17.51
N GLU A 351 -3.08 9.16 -17.71
CA GLU A 351 -2.31 9.83 -18.76
C GLU A 351 -0.81 9.85 -18.45
N THR A 352 -0.46 10.04 -17.17
CA THR A 352 0.92 10.12 -16.70
C THR A 352 1.12 9.36 -15.39
N PRO A 353 2.36 8.95 -15.06
CA PRO A 353 2.67 8.33 -13.78
C PRO A 353 2.36 9.19 -12.55
N VAL A 354 2.19 10.50 -12.69
CA VAL A 354 1.84 11.42 -11.57
C VAL A 354 0.35 11.76 -11.52
N SER A 355 -0.45 11.24 -12.46
CA SER A 355 -1.91 11.42 -12.45
C SER A 355 -2.54 10.75 -11.22
N PRO A 356 -3.63 11.32 -10.64
CA PRO A 356 -4.36 10.72 -9.52
C PRO A 356 -4.70 9.26 -9.76
N ILE A 357 -4.50 8.43 -8.73
CA ILE A 357 -4.69 6.98 -8.77
C ILE A 357 -5.98 6.64 -8.03
N ARG A 358 -6.95 6.02 -8.70
CA ARG A 358 -8.14 5.48 -8.04
C ARG A 358 -7.74 4.30 -7.17
N SER A 359 -8.09 4.36 -5.89
CA SER A 359 -7.75 3.33 -4.92
C SER A 359 -9.02 2.66 -4.39
N PRO A 360 -9.15 1.33 -4.44
CA PRO A 360 -10.30 0.63 -3.86
C PRO A 360 -10.52 1.00 -2.39
N THR A 361 -9.45 0.97 -1.60
CA THR A 361 -9.47 1.33 -0.19
C THR A 361 -8.40 2.36 0.15
N MET A 362 -8.44 2.91 1.36
CA MET A 362 -7.37 3.74 1.91
C MET A 362 -6.87 3.14 3.23
N ALA A 363 -5.62 3.45 3.60
CA ALA A 363 -5.10 3.13 4.92
C ALA A 363 -5.91 3.84 6.03
N GLY A 364 -6.43 5.04 5.74
CA GLY A 364 -7.33 5.79 6.62
C GLY A 364 -6.64 6.68 7.65
N GLY A 365 -5.33 6.51 7.88
CA GLY A 365 -4.52 7.40 8.73
C GLY A 365 -4.51 8.85 8.22
N LEU A 366 -4.16 9.01 6.94
CA LEU A 366 -3.91 10.29 6.32
C LEU A 366 -4.81 10.50 5.10
N PHE A 367 -5.68 11.51 5.13
CA PHE A 367 -6.54 11.86 3.99
C PHE A 367 -7.13 13.26 4.12
N SER A 368 -7.56 13.84 3.00
CA SER A 368 -8.32 15.09 2.95
C SER A 368 -9.69 14.88 2.33
N ILE A 369 -10.69 15.59 2.86
CA ILE A 369 -12.09 15.51 2.41
C ILE A 369 -12.78 16.86 2.61
N ASP A 370 -13.63 17.27 1.68
CA ASP A 370 -14.51 18.44 1.88
C ASP A 370 -15.37 18.26 3.14
N ARG A 371 -15.41 19.28 4.01
CA ARG A 371 -16.10 19.19 5.30
C ARG A 371 -17.61 19.01 5.14
N LYS A 372 -18.23 19.62 4.12
CA LYS A 372 -19.65 19.43 3.84
C LYS A 372 -19.90 18.04 3.29
N TYR A 373 -19.01 17.53 2.44
CA TYR A 373 -19.08 16.16 1.94
C TYR A 373 -18.96 15.15 3.07
N PHE A 374 -17.97 15.28 3.96
CA PHE A 374 -17.79 14.42 5.13
C PHE A 374 -19.07 14.32 5.97
N ASN A 375 -19.78 15.43 6.18
CA ASN A 375 -21.08 15.44 6.86
C ASN A 375 -22.20 14.81 6.00
N HIS A 376 -22.26 15.14 4.71
CA HIS A 376 -23.25 14.63 3.77
C HIS A 376 -23.24 13.10 3.69
N ILE A 377 -22.05 12.50 3.60
CA ILE A 377 -21.89 11.05 3.58
C ILE A 377 -22.00 10.41 4.97
N GLY A 378 -22.31 11.17 6.03
CA GLY A 378 -22.59 10.62 7.36
C GLY A 378 -21.36 10.35 8.22
N THR A 379 -20.28 11.12 8.06
CA THR A 379 -19.08 11.12 8.92
C THR A 379 -18.47 9.73 9.13
N TYR A 380 -18.19 9.29 10.35
CA TYR A 380 -17.87 7.89 10.70
C TYR A 380 -19.05 7.23 11.42
N ASP A 381 -19.10 5.89 11.40
CA ASP A 381 -20.03 5.13 12.23
C ASP A 381 -19.67 5.27 13.72
N ARG A 382 -20.51 6.01 14.47
CA ARG A 382 -20.33 6.25 15.91
C ARG A 382 -20.40 4.98 16.77
N GLY A 383 -20.99 3.91 16.23
CA GLY A 383 -21.04 2.61 16.89
C GLY A 383 -19.74 1.81 16.80
N MET A 384 -18.78 2.23 15.96
CA MET A 384 -17.42 1.69 15.99
C MET A 384 -16.65 2.20 17.20
N GLU A 385 -15.81 1.34 17.76
CA GLU A 385 -15.03 1.63 18.96
C GLU A 385 -13.52 1.58 18.66
N ILE A 386 -12.76 2.40 19.39
CA ILE A 386 -11.28 2.41 19.40
C ILE A 386 -10.66 2.60 18.00
N TRP A 387 -10.48 1.52 17.27
CA TRP A 387 -9.76 1.46 16.00
C TRP A 387 -10.10 0.18 15.24
N GLY A 388 -10.03 0.23 13.91
CA GLY A 388 -10.08 -0.92 13.01
C GLY A 388 -11.39 -0.98 12.23
N GLY A 389 -11.26 -1.16 10.91
CA GLY A 389 -12.37 -1.30 9.97
C GLY A 389 -12.99 0.02 9.49
N GLU A 390 -12.73 1.14 10.15
CA GLU A 390 -13.29 2.45 9.79
C GLU A 390 -12.79 2.94 8.43
N ASN A 391 -11.54 2.60 8.09
CA ASN A 391 -10.93 2.96 6.82
C ASN A 391 -11.63 2.25 5.66
N LEU A 392 -11.90 0.94 5.81
CA LEU A 392 -12.66 0.16 4.83
C LEU A 392 -14.12 0.61 4.76
N GLU A 393 -14.76 0.93 5.89
CA GLU A 393 -16.15 1.40 5.93
C GLU A 393 -16.31 2.69 5.14
N MET A 394 -15.41 3.64 5.38
CA MET A 394 -15.38 4.90 4.64
C MET A 394 -15.07 4.68 3.17
N SER A 395 -14.11 3.81 2.82
CA SER A 395 -13.78 3.51 1.42
C SER A 395 -14.98 2.95 0.64
N PHE A 396 -15.67 1.95 1.19
CA PHE A 396 -16.85 1.37 0.55
C PHE A 396 -17.96 2.41 0.42
N ARG A 397 -18.22 3.18 1.48
CA ARG A 397 -19.23 4.23 1.46
C ARG A 397 -18.94 5.31 0.44
N VAL A 398 -17.71 5.82 0.37
CA VAL A 398 -17.31 6.86 -0.59
C VAL A 398 -17.59 6.39 -2.01
N TRP A 399 -17.10 5.21 -2.38
CA TRP A 399 -17.30 4.68 -3.72
C TRP A 399 -18.76 4.35 -4.03
N MET A 400 -19.43 3.64 -3.13
CA MET A 400 -20.79 3.17 -3.36
C MET A 400 -21.81 4.31 -3.35
N CYS A 401 -21.52 5.43 -2.68
CA CYS A 401 -22.44 6.58 -2.56
C CYS A 401 -22.07 7.75 -3.49
N GLY A 402 -21.28 7.51 -4.54
CA GLY A 402 -21.08 8.46 -5.64
C GLY A 402 -19.84 9.36 -5.55
N GLY A 403 -18.98 9.18 -4.54
CA GLY A 403 -17.69 9.83 -4.45
C GLY A 403 -16.59 9.06 -5.16
N THR A 404 -15.36 9.57 -5.04
CA THR A 404 -14.15 8.89 -5.49
C THR A 404 -13.11 8.85 -4.38
N LEU A 405 -12.28 7.81 -4.36
CA LEU A 405 -11.16 7.68 -3.43
C LEU A 405 -9.87 7.59 -4.23
N GLU A 406 -8.97 8.55 -4.03
CA GLU A 406 -7.80 8.73 -4.87
C GLU A 406 -6.51 8.96 -4.07
N ILE A 407 -5.42 8.33 -4.51
CA ILE A 407 -4.06 8.63 -4.05
C ILE A 407 -3.49 9.68 -5.00
N ILE A 408 -2.92 10.75 -4.46
CA ILE A 408 -2.33 11.85 -5.24
C ILE A 408 -0.80 11.71 -5.23
N PRO A 409 -0.16 11.24 -6.32
CA PRO A 409 1.26 10.93 -6.32
C PRO A 409 2.18 12.11 -6.04
N CYS A 410 1.74 13.34 -6.33
CA CYS A 410 2.53 14.55 -6.05
C CYS A 410 2.46 15.03 -4.60
N SER A 411 1.65 14.39 -3.76
CA SER A 411 1.50 14.70 -2.35
C SER A 411 2.14 13.60 -1.51
N HIS A 412 3.14 13.94 -0.71
CA HIS A 412 3.87 12.98 0.12
C HIS A 412 3.83 13.37 1.59
N VAL A 413 3.54 12.40 2.45
CA VAL A 413 3.62 12.56 3.91
C VAL A 413 4.27 11.30 4.49
N GLY A 414 5.35 11.48 5.24
CA GLY A 414 5.99 10.38 5.96
C GLY A 414 5.19 9.99 7.19
N HIS A 415 5.19 8.70 7.52
CA HIS A 415 4.52 8.14 8.69
C HIS A 415 5.43 7.11 9.38
N ILE A 416 5.46 7.12 10.72
CA ILE A 416 6.21 6.11 11.49
C ILE A 416 5.42 4.80 11.56
N PHE A 417 5.85 3.79 10.81
CA PHE A 417 5.22 2.46 10.86
C PHE A 417 5.75 1.64 12.03
N ARG A 418 4.87 1.32 12.99
CA ARG A 418 5.21 0.55 14.20
C ARG A 418 4.98 -0.94 13.97
N LYS A 419 5.85 -1.78 14.53
CA LYS A 419 5.69 -3.26 14.50
C LYS A 419 4.66 -3.79 15.49
N ARG A 420 4.33 -3.00 16.52
CA ARG A 420 3.32 -3.32 17.54
C ARG A 420 2.54 -2.05 17.91
N SER A 421 1.27 -2.21 18.28
CA SER A 421 0.51 -1.12 18.89
C SER A 421 0.96 -0.92 20.35
N PRO A 422 1.37 0.29 20.76
CA PRO A 422 1.72 0.56 22.15
C PRO A 422 0.51 0.82 23.05
N TYR A 423 -0.69 0.88 22.49
CA TYR A 423 -1.88 1.32 23.21
C TYR A 423 -2.57 0.18 23.95
N SER A 424 -3.17 0.50 25.10
CA SER A 424 -4.00 -0.44 25.84
C SER A 424 -5.29 -0.76 25.09
N TRP A 425 -5.72 -2.01 25.16
CA TRP A 425 -6.96 -2.50 24.55
C TRP A 425 -7.95 -2.89 25.65
N LYS A 426 -9.25 -2.74 25.40
CA LYS A 426 -10.28 -3.25 26.33
C LYS A 426 -10.14 -4.78 26.42
N SER A 427 -10.01 -5.31 27.64
CA SER A 427 -9.88 -6.76 27.85
C SER A 427 -11.20 -7.48 27.53
N GLY A 428 -11.13 -8.65 26.90
CA GLY A 428 -12.29 -9.53 26.69
C GLY A 428 -13.20 -9.19 25.50
N VAL A 429 -12.94 -8.10 24.76
CA VAL A 429 -13.73 -7.71 23.59
C VAL A 429 -12.84 -7.64 22.35
N ASN A 430 -13.20 -8.39 21.31
CA ASN A 430 -12.56 -8.23 20.00
C ASN A 430 -13.20 -7.04 19.27
N VAL A 431 -12.71 -5.84 19.59
CA VAL A 431 -13.22 -4.56 19.06
C VAL A 431 -13.14 -4.49 17.53
N VAL A 432 -12.04 -4.97 16.95
CA VAL A 432 -11.85 -4.98 15.49
C VAL A 432 -12.91 -5.87 14.83
N LYS A 433 -13.17 -7.07 15.37
CA LYS A 433 -14.24 -7.94 14.87
C LYS A 433 -15.60 -7.24 14.96
N LYS A 434 -15.93 -6.62 16.09
CA LYS A 434 -17.18 -5.85 16.24
C LYS A 434 -17.33 -4.80 15.14
N ASN A 435 -16.32 -3.96 14.92
CA ASN A 435 -16.35 -2.92 13.90
C ASN A 435 -16.48 -3.51 12.48
N SER A 436 -15.73 -4.56 12.17
CA SER A 436 -15.78 -5.25 10.87
C SER A 436 -17.13 -5.92 10.61
N VAL A 437 -17.79 -6.50 11.63
CA VAL A 437 -19.16 -7.02 11.49
C VAL A 437 -20.15 -5.88 11.20
N ARG A 438 -20.04 -4.73 11.86
CA ARG A 438 -20.91 -3.56 11.58
C ARG A 438 -20.76 -3.10 10.14
N LEU A 439 -19.52 -2.97 9.67
CA LEU A 439 -19.21 -2.66 8.27
C LEU A 439 -19.81 -3.72 7.33
N ALA A 440 -19.63 -5.00 7.64
CA ALA A 440 -20.11 -6.11 6.80
C ALA A 440 -21.63 -6.11 6.66
N GLU A 441 -22.34 -5.88 7.77
CA GLU A 441 -23.80 -5.79 7.82
C GLU A 441 -24.37 -4.64 6.98
N VAL A 442 -23.65 -3.54 6.86
CA VAL A 442 -24.13 -2.35 6.15
C VAL A 442 -23.72 -2.35 4.68
N TRP A 443 -22.50 -2.80 4.35
CA TRP A 443 -21.88 -2.53 3.06
C TRP A 443 -21.60 -3.74 2.18
N LEU A 444 -21.47 -4.96 2.72
CA LEU A 444 -21.02 -6.12 1.93
C LEU A 444 -22.13 -6.92 1.24
N ASP A 445 -23.41 -6.61 1.46
CA ASP A 445 -24.54 -7.36 0.89
C ASP A 445 -24.38 -8.87 1.09
N ASP A 446 -24.57 -9.69 0.06
CA ASP A 446 -24.41 -11.16 0.14
C ASP A 446 -22.96 -11.61 0.32
N TYR A 447 -21.97 -10.74 0.12
CA TYR A 447 -20.54 -11.07 0.25
C TYR A 447 -20.09 -11.15 1.71
N LYS A 448 -20.91 -10.64 2.66
CA LYS A 448 -20.63 -10.74 4.10
C LYS A 448 -20.45 -12.18 4.58
N LYS A 449 -21.03 -13.16 3.87
CA LYS A 449 -20.86 -14.60 4.15
C LYS A 449 -19.39 -15.01 4.23
N TYR A 450 -18.52 -14.48 3.36
CA TYR A 450 -17.11 -14.84 3.34
C TYR A 450 -16.40 -14.36 4.62
N TYR A 451 -16.77 -13.19 5.13
CA TYR A 451 -16.26 -12.74 6.43
C TYR A 451 -16.83 -13.57 7.59
N TYR A 452 -18.10 -13.95 7.52
CA TYR A 452 -18.78 -14.69 8.60
C TYR A 452 -18.27 -16.12 8.75
N GLU A 453 -17.97 -16.80 7.64
CA GLU A 453 -17.40 -18.15 7.62
C GLU A 453 -16.11 -18.25 8.44
N ARG A 454 -15.29 -17.19 8.46
CA ARG A 454 -14.03 -17.12 9.26
C ARG A 454 -14.24 -17.17 10.76
N TYR A 455 -15.44 -16.82 11.20
CA TYR A 455 -15.84 -16.89 12.60
C TYR A 455 -16.91 -17.96 12.83
N ASN A 456 -17.04 -18.95 11.93
CA ASN A 456 -18.08 -19.99 11.99
C ASN A 456 -19.49 -19.39 12.15
N ASN A 457 -19.75 -18.25 11.52
CA ASN A 457 -20.98 -17.46 11.64
C ASN A 457 -21.30 -16.97 13.07
N ASN A 458 -20.37 -17.09 14.02
CA ASN A 458 -20.48 -16.47 15.33
C ASN A 458 -20.05 -15.00 15.22
N LEU A 459 -21.01 -14.09 15.06
CA LEU A 459 -20.74 -12.66 14.88
C LEU A 459 -20.46 -11.93 16.19
N GLY A 460 -20.98 -12.43 17.32
CA GLY A 460 -20.99 -11.70 18.60
C GLY A 460 -21.91 -10.48 18.58
N GLU A 461 -21.87 -9.69 19.65
CA GLU A 461 -22.65 -8.44 19.75
C GLU A 461 -21.93 -7.30 19.02
N TYR A 462 -22.55 -6.81 17.94
CA TYR A 462 -22.02 -5.69 17.15
C TYR A 462 -22.85 -4.40 17.24
N GLY A 463 -23.98 -4.44 17.95
CA GLY A 463 -24.89 -3.31 18.19
C GLY A 463 -25.77 -2.95 16.98
N ASP A 464 -26.61 -1.92 17.14
CA ASP A 464 -27.53 -1.48 16.08
C ASP A 464 -26.80 -0.76 14.93
N VAL A 465 -27.20 -1.08 13.69
CA VAL A 465 -26.68 -0.51 12.45
C VAL A 465 -27.79 0.13 11.60
N SER A 466 -29.00 0.28 12.15
CA SER A 466 -30.18 0.78 11.44
C SER A 466 -29.98 2.18 10.86
N GLU A 467 -29.35 3.09 11.60
CA GLU A 467 -29.01 4.44 11.11
C GLU A 467 -28.09 4.38 9.87
N ARG A 468 -27.10 3.48 9.88
CA ARG A 468 -26.14 3.32 8.78
C ARG A 468 -26.82 2.71 7.54
N LYS A 469 -27.71 1.72 7.73
CA LYS A 469 -28.54 1.15 6.66
C LYS A 469 -29.50 2.21 6.07
N ALA A 470 -30.09 3.06 6.92
CA ALA A 470 -30.97 4.16 6.49
C ALA A 470 -30.20 5.24 5.71
N LEU A 471 -28.98 5.58 6.14
CA LEU A 471 -28.07 6.47 5.41
C LEU A 471 -27.77 5.92 4.01
N ARG A 472 -27.39 4.64 3.91
CA ARG A 472 -27.11 3.97 2.63
C ARG A 472 -28.31 4.04 1.67
N LYS A 473 -29.52 3.82 2.19
CA LYS A 473 -30.77 3.94 1.42
C LYS A 473 -31.04 5.37 0.97
N ARG A 474 -30.90 6.36 1.86
CA ARG A 474 -31.14 7.78 1.57
C ARG A 474 -30.21 8.33 0.49
N LEU A 475 -28.93 7.95 0.53
CA LEU A 475 -27.93 8.34 -0.47
C LEU A 475 -28.01 7.52 -1.77
N GLN A 476 -28.94 6.55 -1.86
CA GLN A 476 -29.11 5.68 -3.01
C GLN A 476 -27.81 4.98 -3.44
N CYS A 477 -27.03 4.53 -2.45
CA CYS A 477 -25.73 3.94 -2.71
C CYS A 477 -25.86 2.63 -3.50
N LYS A 478 -24.86 2.36 -4.34
CA LYS A 478 -24.74 1.14 -5.14
C LYS A 478 -24.57 -0.10 -4.25
N THR A 479 -24.68 -1.27 -4.88
CA THR A 479 -24.45 -2.57 -4.23
C THR A 479 -22.96 -2.88 -4.11
N PHE A 480 -22.60 -3.81 -3.24
CA PHE A 480 -21.24 -4.30 -3.14
C PHE A 480 -20.81 -5.07 -4.40
N ASP A 481 -21.76 -5.76 -5.05
CA ASP A 481 -21.54 -6.38 -6.36
C ASP A 481 -21.11 -5.34 -7.42
N TRP A 482 -21.73 -4.16 -7.41
CA TRP A 482 -21.30 -3.04 -8.26
C TRP A 482 -19.90 -2.57 -7.88
N TYR A 483 -19.60 -2.43 -6.58
CA TYR A 483 -18.27 -2.01 -6.10
C TYR A 483 -17.17 -2.97 -6.59
N ILE A 484 -17.34 -4.28 -6.41
CA ILE A 484 -16.36 -5.25 -6.87
C ILE A 484 -16.20 -5.21 -8.39
N LYS A 485 -17.29 -5.14 -9.16
CA LYS A 485 -17.21 -5.15 -10.63
C LYS A 485 -16.63 -3.86 -11.24
N ASN A 486 -16.80 -2.72 -10.59
CA ASN A 486 -16.46 -1.41 -11.18
C ASN A 486 -15.24 -0.75 -10.53
N ILE A 487 -14.99 -1.03 -9.25
CA ILE A 487 -13.93 -0.39 -8.47
C ILE A 487 -12.80 -1.36 -8.15
N TYR A 488 -13.11 -2.62 -7.85
CA TYR A 488 -12.09 -3.60 -7.47
C TYR A 488 -12.25 -4.96 -8.18
N PRO A 489 -12.21 -4.99 -9.53
CA PRO A 489 -12.47 -6.21 -10.30
C PRO A 489 -11.37 -7.27 -10.14
N SER A 490 -10.18 -6.86 -9.72
CA SER A 490 -9.04 -7.73 -9.44
C SER A 490 -9.08 -8.39 -8.05
N LEU A 491 -10.08 -8.08 -7.20
CA LEU A 491 -10.24 -8.78 -5.93
C LEU A 491 -10.66 -10.23 -6.18
N PHE A 492 -9.88 -11.17 -5.68
CA PHE A 492 -10.24 -12.58 -5.73
C PHE A 492 -11.45 -12.87 -4.83
N ILE A 493 -12.48 -13.52 -5.37
CA ILE A 493 -13.70 -13.88 -4.65
C ILE A 493 -13.74 -15.41 -4.47
N PRO A 494 -13.76 -15.94 -3.23
CA PRO A 494 -13.72 -17.38 -2.98
C PRO A 494 -14.78 -18.20 -3.73
N GLY A 495 -16.02 -17.71 -3.83
CA GLY A 495 -17.10 -18.39 -4.55
C GLY A 495 -16.99 -18.35 -6.08
N GLU A 496 -16.00 -17.64 -6.63
CA GLU A 496 -15.70 -17.62 -8.06
C GLU A 496 -14.45 -18.41 -8.43
N ALA A 497 -13.87 -19.16 -7.47
CA ALA A 497 -12.75 -20.03 -7.73
C ALA A 497 -13.07 -21.06 -8.83
N MET A 498 -12.13 -21.32 -9.72
CA MET A 498 -12.28 -22.30 -10.81
C MET A 498 -12.10 -23.75 -10.34
N ALA A 499 -11.36 -23.93 -9.25
CA ALA A 499 -11.20 -25.19 -8.54
C ALA A 499 -10.98 -24.88 -7.06
N SER A 500 -11.45 -25.75 -6.17
CA SER A 500 -11.23 -25.59 -4.73
C SER A 500 -11.18 -26.93 -4.00
N GLY A 501 -10.61 -26.91 -2.80
CA GLY A 501 -10.46 -28.10 -1.95
C GLY A 501 -9.03 -28.59 -1.86
N GLU A 502 -8.87 -29.86 -1.49
CA GLU A 502 -7.57 -30.52 -1.43
C GLU A 502 -7.02 -30.82 -2.83
N ILE A 503 -5.71 -30.63 -3.00
CA ILE A 503 -4.98 -30.96 -4.22
C ILE A 503 -4.27 -32.29 -3.97
N GLN A 504 -4.91 -33.39 -4.37
CA GLN A 504 -4.46 -34.76 -4.12
C GLN A 504 -3.71 -35.31 -5.33
N ASN A 505 -2.61 -36.04 -5.13
CA ASN A 505 -1.96 -36.76 -6.23
C ASN A 505 -2.79 -37.98 -6.70
N GLU A 506 -2.81 -38.26 -7.99
CA GLU A 506 -3.60 -39.38 -8.53
C GLU A 506 -3.05 -40.77 -8.14
N VAL A 507 -1.74 -40.89 -7.91
CA VAL A 507 -1.08 -42.18 -7.62
C VAL A 507 -1.09 -42.51 -6.12
N GLU A 508 -0.99 -41.49 -5.27
CA GLU A 508 -0.84 -41.66 -3.83
C GLU A 508 -1.77 -40.71 -3.08
N ALA A 509 -2.29 -41.13 -1.93
CA ALA A 509 -3.16 -40.32 -1.07
C ALA A 509 -2.41 -39.20 -0.32
N GLN A 510 -1.55 -38.48 -1.04
CA GLN A 510 -0.77 -37.33 -0.59
C GLN A 510 -1.35 -36.05 -1.18
N CYS A 511 -1.51 -35.04 -0.34
CA CYS A 511 -2.06 -33.75 -0.69
C CYS A 511 -0.99 -32.66 -0.57
N LEU A 512 -1.10 -31.62 -1.40
CA LEU A 512 -0.30 -30.40 -1.21
C LEU A 512 -0.72 -29.71 0.09
N ASP A 513 0.25 -29.50 0.96
CA ASP A 513 0.08 -28.95 2.30
C ASP A 513 1.09 -27.82 2.51
N SER A 514 0.65 -26.74 3.15
CA SER A 514 1.62 -25.84 3.77
C SER A 514 1.02 -25.10 4.96
N PRO A 515 1.84 -24.63 5.91
CA PRO A 515 1.36 -23.93 7.09
C PRO A 515 0.50 -22.70 6.74
N VAL A 516 -0.53 -22.44 7.55
CA VAL A 516 -1.48 -21.32 7.36
C VAL A 516 -1.19 -20.15 8.31
N ASP A 517 -0.13 -20.24 9.12
CA ASP A 517 0.25 -19.16 10.05
C ASP A 517 0.81 -17.92 9.33
N LYS A 518 0.73 -16.75 9.97
CA LYS A 518 1.24 -15.47 9.40
C LYS A 518 2.73 -15.48 9.08
N ASN A 519 3.50 -16.39 9.68
CA ASN A 519 4.93 -16.57 9.42
C ASN A 519 5.18 -17.68 8.38
N ALA A 520 4.14 -18.14 7.67
CA ALA A 520 4.26 -19.20 6.68
C ALA A 520 4.76 -18.72 5.32
N HIS A 521 4.83 -17.41 5.09
CA HIS A 521 5.48 -16.87 3.89
C HIS A 521 6.93 -17.36 3.80
N ASN A 522 7.37 -17.66 2.58
CA ASN A 522 8.65 -18.27 2.25
C ASN A 522 8.84 -19.72 2.77
N LYS A 523 7.83 -20.33 3.39
CA LYS A 523 7.89 -21.77 3.71
C LYS A 523 7.56 -22.60 2.47
N PRO A 524 8.26 -23.72 2.25
CA PRO A 524 8.01 -24.59 1.11
C PRO A 524 6.63 -25.26 1.23
N VAL A 525 5.99 -25.48 0.09
CA VAL A 525 4.84 -26.39 -0.03
C VAL A 525 5.36 -27.81 0.09
N LYS A 526 4.70 -28.63 0.91
CA LYS A 526 5.08 -30.00 1.23
C LYS A 526 3.96 -30.96 0.87
N LEU A 527 4.26 -32.25 0.99
CA LEU A 527 3.27 -33.31 0.92
C LEU A 527 2.87 -33.69 2.34
N TRP A 528 1.59 -33.98 2.51
CA TRP A 528 1.06 -34.56 3.72
C TRP A 528 -0.09 -35.51 3.37
N PRO A 529 -0.36 -36.56 4.17
CA PRO A 529 -1.54 -37.39 3.98
C PRO A 529 -2.81 -36.55 3.89
N CYS A 530 -3.64 -36.84 2.88
CA CYS A 530 -4.90 -36.12 2.67
C CYS A 530 -5.84 -36.34 3.87
N HIS A 531 -6.32 -35.25 4.47
CA HIS A 531 -7.11 -35.33 5.71
C HIS A 531 -8.52 -34.76 5.60
N LYS A 532 -8.90 -34.09 4.49
CA LYS A 532 -10.26 -33.52 4.28
C LYS A 532 -10.77 -32.53 5.33
N GLN A 533 -9.90 -32.06 6.23
CA GLN A 533 -10.22 -31.08 7.29
C GLN A 533 -10.11 -29.62 6.82
N GLY A 534 -9.82 -29.38 5.54
CA GLY A 534 -9.56 -28.03 5.03
C GLY A 534 -8.24 -27.46 5.56
N GLY A 535 -8.25 -26.22 6.05
CA GLY A 535 -7.08 -25.59 6.67
C GLY A 535 -5.84 -25.60 5.76
N ASN A 536 -4.77 -26.25 6.22
CA ASN A 536 -3.48 -26.32 5.53
C ASN A 536 -3.52 -27.05 4.18
N GLN A 537 -4.58 -27.79 3.87
CA GLN A 537 -4.72 -28.50 2.58
C GLN A 537 -5.80 -27.89 1.68
N TYR A 538 -6.47 -26.81 2.08
CA TYR A 538 -7.52 -26.21 1.27
C TYR A 538 -6.95 -25.15 0.33
N TRP A 539 -7.11 -25.31 -0.98
CA TRP A 539 -6.63 -24.37 -1.99
C TRP A 539 -7.77 -23.86 -2.86
N MET A 540 -7.56 -22.72 -3.53
CA MET A 540 -8.49 -22.16 -4.51
C MET A 540 -7.75 -21.65 -5.76
N LEU A 541 -8.25 -21.96 -6.96
CA LEU A 541 -7.72 -21.42 -8.22
C LEU A 541 -8.46 -20.13 -8.60
N SER A 542 -7.75 -19.01 -8.70
CA SER A 542 -8.31 -17.76 -9.24
C SER A 542 -8.46 -17.81 -10.76
N LYS A 543 -9.28 -16.92 -11.32
CA LYS A 543 -9.47 -16.79 -12.78
C LYS A 543 -8.21 -16.26 -13.47
N GLU A 544 -7.38 -15.56 -12.72
CA GLU A 544 -6.12 -14.98 -13.12
C GLU A 544 -4.98 -16.01 -13.06
N GLY A 545 -5.27 -17.25 -12.65
CA GLY A 545 -4.34 -18.36 -12.62
C GLY A 545 -3.46 -18.39 -11.36
N GLU A 546 -3.93 -17.86 -10.23
CA GLU A 546 -3.21 -18.00 -8.95
C GLU A 546 -3.77 -19.19 -8.17
N ILE A 547 -2.90 -20.03 -7.59
CA ILE A 547 -3.31 -21.05 -6.62
C ILE A 547 -3.20 -20.44 -5.23
N ARG A 548 -4.35 -20.12 -4.64
CA ARG A 548 -4.49 -19.24 -3.47
C ARG A 548 -4.91 -19.99 -2.23
N ARG A 549 -4.49 -19.39 -1.11
CA ARG A 549 -5.04 -19.52 0.24
C ARG A 549 -5.18 -18.13 0.81
N ASP A 550 -6.36 -17.55 0.65
CA ASP A 550 -6.63 -16.13 0.91
C ASP A 550 -5.61 -15.21 0.19
N GLU A 551 -4.75 -14.52 0.95
CA GLU A 551 -3.71 -13.60 0.47
C GLU A 551 -2.35 -14.29 0.23
N ALA A 552 -2.28 -15.60 0.44
CA ALA A 552 -1.07 -16.37 0.23
C ALA A 552 -1.19 -17.21 -1.05
N CYS A 553 -0.28 -17.00 -1.99
CA CYS A 553 -0.25 -17.64 -3.29
C CYS A 553 0.89 -18.65 -3.38
N MET A 554 0.65 -19.74 -4.09
CA MET A 554 1.69 -20.67 -4.49
C MET A 554 2.63 -20.00 -5.48
N ASP A 555 3.92 -20.03 -5.17
CA ASP A 555 4.96 -19.29 -5.87
C ASP A 555 6.11 -20.22 -6.26
N PHE A 556 6.60 -20.09 -7.50
CA PHE A 556 7.76 -20.80 -8.00
C PHE A 556 8.77 -19.88 -8.67
N ALA A 557 9.82 -19.52 -7.94
CA ALA A 557 10.95 -18.71 -8.41
C ALA A 557 12.15 -19.54 -8.92
N GLY A 558 11.93 -20.79 -9.36
CA GLY A 558 12.94 -21.62 -10.03
C GLY A 558 13.64 -22.67 -9.16
N GLN A 559 13.61 -22.57 -7.84
CA GLN A 559 14.26 -23.55 -6.94
C GLN A 559 13.28 -24.53 -6.29
N PHE A 560 12.33 -24.02 -5.52
CA PHE A 560 11.34 -24.82 -4.81
C PHE A 560 9.98 -24.12 -4.81
N LEU A 561 8.93 -24.92 -4.64
CA LEU A 561 7.56 -24.43 -4.53
C LEU A 561 7.34 -23.89 -3.11
N MET A 562 6.86 -22.65 -3.00
CA MET A 562 6.66 -21.99 -1.70
C MET A 562 5.37 -21.20 -1.67
N ILE A 563 5.06 -20.67 -0.49
CA ILE A 563 3.96 -19.72 -0.33
C ILE A 563 4.52 -18.31 -0.17
N TYR A 564 3.97 -17.38 -0.94
CA TYR A 564 4.34 -15.98 -0.93
C TYR A 564 3.07 -15.10 -0.94
N PRO A 565 3.12 -13.83 -0.50
CA PRO A 565 1.98 -12.94 -0.68
C PRO A 565 1.51 -12.90 -2.15
N CYS A 566 0.21 -13.01 -2.35
CA CYS A 566 -0.42 -12.86 -3.67
C CYS A 566 -0.17 -11.46 -4.19
N HIS A 567 0.45 -11.35 -5.37
CA HIS A 567 0.79 -10.04 -5.94
C HIS A 567 0.07 -9.70 -7.24
N GLY A 568 -0.68 -10.62 -7.85
CA GLY A 568 -1.44 -10.34 -9.09
C GLY A 568 -0.59 -10.06 -10.33
N MET A 569 0.74 -9.92 -10.19
CA MET A 569 1.68 -9.66 -11.28
C MET A 569 1.95 -10.87 -12.20
N LYS A 570 1.20 -11.97 -12.05
CA LYS A 570 1.41 -13.23 -12.78
C LYS A 570 2.82 -13.78 -12.54
N GLY A 571 3.59 -14.05 -13.61
CA GLY A 571 4.98 -14.50 -13.50
C GLY A 571 5.13 -15.81 -12.74
N ASN A 572 5.86 -15.76 -11.63
CA ASN A 572 6.13 -16.86 -10.70
C ASN A 572 4.91 -17.36 -9.90
N GLN A 573 3.78 -16.65 -9.97
CA GLN A 573 2.51 -17.06 -9.34
C GLN A 573 1.43 -17.41 -10.38
N HIS A 574 1.79 -17.57 -11.65
CA HIS A 574 0.85 -17.90 -12.72
C HIS A 574 0.84 -19.40 -13.01
N TRP A 575 -0.29 -20.02 -12.74
CA TRP A 575 -0.56 -21.45 -12.78
C TRP A 575 -1.74 -21.76 -13.68
N GLU A 576 -1.67 -22.92 -14.31
CA GLU A 576 -2.74 -23.49 -15.10
C GLU A 576 -3.06 -24.88 -14.59
N TYR A 577 -4.32 -25.08 -14.21
CA TYR A 577 -4.86 -26.42 -13.94
C TYR A 577 -5.45 -26.98 -15.23
N THR A 578 -4.70 -27.85 -15.90
CA THR A 578 -5.04 -28.33 -17.25
C THR A 578 -6.24 -29.28 -17.22
N LYS A 579 -6.83 -29.57 -18.39
CA LYS A 579 -7.90 -30.59 -18.51
C LYS A 579 -7.42 -32.01 -18.17
N SER A 580 -6.12 -32.26 -18.31
CA SER A 580 -5.44 -33.53 -17.95
C SER A 580 -5.10 -33.65 -16.46
N ASN A 581 -5.56 -32.71 -15.62
CA ASN A 581 -5.28 -32.63 -14.18
C ASN A 581 -3.82 -32.30 -13.84
N GLU A 582 -3.05 -31.69 -14.74
CA GLU A 582 -1.69 -31.24 -14.43
C GLU A 582 -1.72 -29.82 -13.86
N LEU A 583 -0.84 -29.55 -12.90
CA LEU A 583 -0.60 -28.21 -12.38
C LEU A 583 0.65 -27.64 -13.04
N ARG A 584 0.44 -26.87 -14.10
CA ARG A 584 1.50 -26.30 -14.94
C ARG A 584 1.82 -24.88 -14.49
N HIS A 585 3.09 -24.61 -14.21
CA HIS A 585 3.59 -23.26 -14.02
C HIS A 585 3.75 -22.59 -15.38
N TYR A 586 2.99 -21.53 -15.63
CA TYR A 586 2.82 -20.95 -16.97
C TYR A 586 4.15 -20.45 -17.55
N HIS A 587 4.97 -19.77 -16.74
CA HIS A 587 6.20 -19.13 -17.23
C HIS A 587 7.32 -20.11 -17.53
N SER A 588 7.51 -21.15 -16.69
CA SER A 588 8.58 -22.14 -16.90
C SER A 588 8.15 -23.32 -17.78
N GLY A 589 6.85 -23.52 -17.98
CA GLY A 589 6.30 -24.69 -18.67
C GLY A 589 6.48 -26.01 -17.89
N LEU A 590 6.89 -25.95 -16.63
CA LEU A 590 7.10 -27.13 -15.77
C LEU A 590 5.81 -27.49 -15.04
N CYS A 591 5.64 -28.78 -14.74
CA CYS A 591 4.53 -29.34 -13.97
C CYS A 591 4.99 -29.76 -12.56
N ILE A 592 4.08 -29.68 -11.59
CA ILE A 592 4.29 -30.22 -10.24
C ILE A 592 4.26 -31.76 -10.32
N GLU A 593 5.31 -32.42 -9.84
CA GLU A 593 5.45 -33.88 -9.81
C GLU A 593 5.64 -34.42 -8.39
N LEU A 594 4.94 -35.51 -8.07
CA LEU A 594 5.22 -36.38 -6.92
C LEU A 594 6.34 -37.38 -7.25
N THR A 595 7.54 -37.13 -6.77
CA THR A 595 8.68 -38.03 -7.00
C THR A 595 8.55 -39.33 -6.22
N LYS A 596 9.28 -40.37 -6.64
CA LYS A 596 9.30 -41.68 -5.96
C LYS A 596 9.79 -41.61 -4.50
N ASP A 597 10.60 -40.60 -4.17
CA ASP A 597 11.09 -40.34 -2.81
C ASP A 597 10.15 -39.44 -1.98
N GLN A 598 8.86 -39.36 -2.34
CA GLN A 598 7.83 -38.59 -1.62
C GLN A 598 8.16 -37.09 -1.50
N LYS A 599 8.66 -36.48 -2.59
CA LYS A 599 8.94 -35.04 -2.63
C LYS A 599 8.20 -34.37 -3.79
N ILE A 600 8.01 -33.07 -3.64
CA ILE A 600 7.51 -32.21 -4.72
C ILE A 600 8.72 -31.71 -5.51
N LYS A 601 8.66 -31.87 -6.84
CA LYS A 601 9.60 -31.22 -7.76
C LYS A 601 8.86 -30.63 -8.95
N MET A 602 9.44 -29.57 -9.51
CA MET A 602 9.03 -29.05 -10.81
C MET A 602 9.80 -29.81 -11.91
N LYS A 603 9.06 -30.42 -12.84
CA LYS A 603 9.61 -31.24 -13.93
C LYS A 603 8.96 -30.89 -15.26
N THR A 604 9.59 -31.26 -16.37
CA THR A 604 8.98 -31.12 -17.68
C THR A 604 7.64 -31.87 -17.69
N CYS A 605 6.59 -31.22 -18.15
CA CYS A 605 5.27 -31.85 -18.25
C CYS A 605 5.34 -33.05 -19.21
N ASP A 606 5.03 -34.25 -18.72
CA ASP A 606 5.13 -35.51 -19.48
C ASP A 606 3.82 -36.31 -19.46
N GLY A 607 2.76 -35.81 -18.82
CA GLY A 607 1.47 -36.48 -18.70
C GLY A 607 1.49 -37.72 -17.80
N SER A 608 2.58 -37.97 -17.06
CA SER A 608 2.67 -39.09 -16.13
C SER A 608 1.63 -38.94 -15.01
N THR A 609 1.15 -40.07 -14.49
CA THR A 609 0.17 -40.07 -13.39
C THR A 609 0.70 -39.39 -12.13
N ARG A 610 2.02 -39.35 -11.93
CA ARG A 610 2.68 -38.64 -10.83
C ARG A 610 2.62 -37.12 -10.96
N GLN A 611 2.34 -36.59 -12.14
CA GLN A 611 2.09 -35.16 -12.42
C GLN A 611 0.60 -34.79 -12.41
N LYS A 612 -0.29 -35.77 -12.22
CA LYS A 612 -1.73 -35.54 -12.17
C LYS A 612 -2.19 -35.31 -10.73
N TRP A 613 -2.91 -34.21 -10.55
CA TRP A 613 -3.44 -33.75 -9.28
C TRP A 613 -4.97 -33.63 -9.36
N LEU A 614 -5.65 -34.47 -8.60
CA LEU A 614 -7.09 -34.43 -8.41
C LEU A 614 -7.44 -33.20 -7.56
N TRP A 615 -8.17 -32.28 -8.18
CA TRP A 615 -8.64 -31.07 -7.53
C TRP A 615 -10.05 -30.75 -8.03
N HIS A 616 -10.97 -30.50 -7.11
CA HIS A 616 -12.37 -30.39 -7.45
C HIS A 616 -12.64 -29.10 -8.24
N ARG A 617 -12.93 -29.24 -9.54
CA ARG A 617 -13.31 -28.12 -10.40
C ARG A 617 -14.67 -27.58 -9.99
N GLN A 618 -14.72 -26.29 -9.74
CA GLN A 618 -15.94 -25.59 -9.37
C GLN A 618 -16.57 -25.01 -10.62
N ILE A 619 -17.91 -25.11 -10.71
CA ILE A 619 -18.67 -24.24 -11.60
C ILE A 619 -18.84 -22.92 -10.85
N PRO A 620 -18.30 -21.79 -11.35
CA PRO A 620 -18.42 -20.51 -10.67
C PRO A 620 -19.87 -20.16 -10.34
N ASP A 621 -20.12 -19.52 -9.19
CA ASP A 621 -21.48 -19.15 -8.77
C ASP A 621 -22.23 -18.31 -9.83
N SER A 622 -21.50 -17.51 -10.60
CA SER A 622 -22.04 -16.73 -11.73
C SER A 622 -22.59 -17.62 -12.85
N GLU A 623 -21.96 -18.76 -13.14
CA GLU A 623 -22.44 -19.73 -14.12
C GLU A 623 -23.60 -20.56 -13.59
N LYS A 624 -23.57 -20.94 -12.30
CA LYS A 624 -24.70 -21.61 -11.64
C LYS A 624 -25.96 -20.74 -11.70
N LYS A 625 -25.84 -19.44 -11.41
CA LYS A 625 -26.96 -18.47 -11.52
C LYS A 625 -27.47 -18.32 -12.95
N LYS A 626 -26.60 -18.29 -13.97
CA LYS A 626 -27.03 -18.27 -15.39
C LYS A 626 -27.80 -19.54 -15.77
N ARG A 627 -27.34 -20.71 -15.35
CA ARG A 627 -28.03 -21.99 -15.60
C ARG A 627 -29.39 -22.07 -14.87
N ALA A 628 -29.50 -21.52 -13.66
CA ALA A 628 -30.74 -21.48 -12.91
C ALA A 628 -31.73 -20.42 -13.45
N GLY A 629 -31.24 -19.30 -13.98
CA GLY A 629 -32.06 -18.21 -14.53
C GLY A 629 -32.55 -18.44 -15.96
N GLY A 630 -31.89 -19.32 -16.73
CA GLY A 630 -32.33 -19.73 -18.08
C GLY A 630 -33.34 -20.88 -18.11
N ALA A 631 -33.80 -21.34 -16.94
CA ALA A 631 -34.79 -22.41 -16.78
C ALA A 631 -36.19 -21.87 -16.44
N ARG A 632 -36.52 -20.64 -16.87
CA ARG A 632 -37.87 -20.07 -16.78
C ARG A 632 -38.41 -19.74 -18.16
#